data_AF-A0A3C2EC61-F1
#
_entry.id   AF-A0A3C2EC61-F1
#
_cell.length_a   1.000
_cell.length_b   1.000
_cell.length_c   1.000
_cell.angle_alpha   90.00
_cell.angle_beta   90.00
_cell.angle_gamma   90.00
#
_symmetry.space_group_name_H-M   'P 1'
#
loop_
_entity.id
_entity.type
_entity.pdbx_description
1 polymer ?
#
loop_
_entity_poly.entity_id
_entity_poly.type
_entity_poly.pdbx_seq_one_letter_code
_entity_poly.pdbx_strand_id
1 'polypeptide(L)'
;MKKILFLISAAALIFAGCSSIKTISLSNYSGQISFFDNTAEYYSGDKIMKCKLSDTATLNGYKCISWIWFFENGQIKQFETACDIKMSNYVIPSNSRIFFNEQSTNKIKYIWLAKDCNINNVECKGGGKISTEFYDNDSLKACFLTKDQDIQGFSCKR
;
A
#
# COMPACT_ATOMS: atom_id res chain seq x y z
N MET A 1 28.70 33.94 -5.16
CA MET A 1 28.32 32.73 -4.39
C MET A 1 26.86 32.90 -3.97
N LYS A 2 25.94 32.18 -4.63
CA LYS A 2 24.48 32.34 -4.46
C LYS A 2 24.04 31.66 -3.16
N LYS A 3 23.48 32.43 -2.23
CA LYS A 3 22.76 31.91 -1.05
C LYS A 3 21.43 31.31 -1.54
N ILE A 4 21.27 30.01 -1.38
CA ILE A 4 20.01 29.31 -1.62
C ILE A 4 19.13 29.55 -0.39
N LEU A 5 18.04 30.29 -0.60
CA LEU A 5 17.01 30.58 0.39
C LEU A 5 16.00 29.43 0.36
N PHE A 6 15.94 28.61 1.42
CA PHE A 6 14.86 27.63 1.58
C PHE A 6 13.59 28.39 1.98
N LEU A 7 12.58 28.39 1.10
CA LEU A 7 11.23 28.81 1.45
C LEU A 7 10.57 27.70 2.29
N ILE A 8 10.36 27.99 3.57
CA ILE A 8 9.47 27.21 4.44
C ILE A 8 8.07 27.82 4.26
N SER A 9 7.17 27.10 3.59
CA SER A 9 5.76 27.49 3.50
C SER A 9 5.08 27.15 4.82
N ALA A 10 4.60 28.17 5.53
CA ALA A 10 3.85 28.03 6.78
C ALA A 10 2.40 27.66 6.47
N ALA A 11 1.94 26.50 6.95
CA ALA A 11 0.55 26.10 6.93
C ALA A 11 -0.08 26.30 8.33
N ALA A 12 -1.34 26.74 8.31
CA ALA A 12 -2.12 27.27 9.42
C ALA A 12 -2.21 26.36 10.66
N LEU A 13 -2.16 26.99 11.84
CA LEU A 13 -2.44 26.35 13.14
C LEU A 13 -3.94 26.07 13.28
N ILE A 14 -4.28 24.80 13.48
CA ILE A 14 -5.53 24.38 14.13
C ILE A 14 -5.15 23.55 15.35
N PHE A 15 -5.40 24.10 16.54
CA PHE A 15 -5.16 23.42 17.82
C PHE A 15 -6.21 22.32 18.05
N ALA A 16 -5.90 21.10 17.62
CA ALA A 16 -6.46 19.87 18.14
C ALA A 16 -5.32 18.83 18.13
N GLY A 17 -4.65 18.63 19.27
CA GLY A 17 -3.53 17.69 19.42
C GLY A 17 -2.61 17.65 18.21
N CYS A 18 -1.92 18.77 17.93
CA CYS A 18 -1.29 19.01 16.64
C CYS A 18 -0.17 18.00 16.35
N SER A 19 -0.51 16.87 15.72
CA SER A 19 0.47 16.03 15.03
C SER A 19 1.10 16.91 13.95
N SER A 20 2.38 17.24 14.09
CA SER A 20 3.15 17.90 13.04
C SER A 20 3.11 17.03 11.78
N ILE A 21 3.01 17.67 10.63
CA ILE A 21 3.14 17.00 9.33
C ILE A 21 4.57 17.16 8.87
N LYS A 22 5.19 16.07 8.45
CA LYS A 22 6.51 16.04 7.84
C LYS A 22 6.38 15.61 6.39
N THR A 23 7.06 16.30 5.49
CA THR A 23 7.12 15.98 4.07
C THR A 23 8.55 15.62 3.70
N ILE A 24 8.75 14.45 3.08
CA ILE A 24 10.07 14.00 2.63
C ILE A 24 10.00 13.55 1.17
N SER A 25 11.12 13.71 0.46
CA SER A 25 11.36 13.04 -0.81
C SER A 25 11.90 11.64 -0.55
N LEU A 26 11.40 10.65 -1.28
CA LEU A 26 11.90 9.27 -1.19
C LEU A 26 12.85 9.02 -2.36
N SER A 27 14.09 8.59 -2.11
CA SER A 27 15.12 8.41 -3.15
C SER A 27 14.72 7.45 -4.27
N ASN A 28 13.89 6.45 -3.98
CA ASN A 28 13.44 5.44 -4.93
C ASN A 28 12.23 5.87 -5.78
N TYR A 29 11.67 7.06 -5.54
CA TYR A 29 10.43 7.52 -6.15
C TYR A 29 10.54 8.96 -6.63
N SER A 30 9.95 9.28 -7.77
CA SER A 30 9.85 10.65 -8.30
C SER A 30 8.77 11.48 -7.60
N GLY A 31 8.70 11.40 -6.26
CA GLY A 31 7.64 12.01 -5.47
C GLY A 31 7.99 12.23 -4.01
N GLN A 32 7.09 12.95 -3.34
CA GLN A 32 7.15 13.20 -1.90
C GLN A 32 6.01 12.49 -1.19
N ILE A 33 6.22 12.18 0.08
CA ILE A 33 5.15 11.77 0.98
C ILE A 33 5.02 12.80 2.10
N SER A 34 3.79 13.06 2.51
CA SER A 34 3.45 13.82 3.71
C SER A 34 2.82 12.89 4.73
N PHE A 35 3.29 12.93 5.97
CA PHE A 35 2.83 12.03 7.03
C PHE A 35 2.81 12.72 8.39
N PHE A 36 2.03 12.17 9.32
CA PHE A 36 2.02 12.62 10.72
C PHE A 36 3.34 12.21 11.38
N ASP A 37 4.15 13.19 11.78
CA ASP A 37 5.54 12.99 12.22
C ASP A 37 5.64 12.02 13.41
N ASN A 38 4.70 12.10 14.35
CA ASN A 38 4.61 11.22 15.51
C ASN A 38 4.25 9.76 15.20
N THR A 39 4.01 9.41 13.93
CA THR A 39 3.71 8.04 13.49
C THR A 39 4.87 7.39 12.75
N ALA A 40 5.94 8.14 12.48
CA ALA A 40 7.09 7.63 11.76
C ALA A 40 7.96 6.76 12.66
N GLU A 41 8.23 5.54 12.21
CA GLU A 41 9.32 4.73 12.74
C GLU A 41 10.39 4.58 11.67
N TYR A 42 11.63 4.49 12.11
CA TYR A 42 12.80 4.44 11.25
C TYR A 42 13.57 3.14 11.50
N TYR A 43 14.26 2.66 10.48
CA TYR A 43 15.36 1.71 10.65
C TYR A 43 16.55 2.41 11.35
N SER A 44 17.71 1.77 11.42
CA SER A 44 18.92 2.47 11.85
C SER A 44 19.21 3.67 10.92
N GLY A 45 19.57 4.81 11.51
CA GLY A 45 19.72 6.08 10.80
C GLY A 45 18.37 6.71 10.42
N ASP A 46 18.34 7.45 9.30
CA ASP A 46 17.17 8.26 8.89
C ASP A 46 16.26 7.56 7.87
N LYS A 47 16.40 6.24 7.69
CA LYS A 47 15.60 5.47 6.73
C LYS A 47 14.23 5.16 7.31
N ILE A 48 13.18 5.70 6.69
CA ILE A 48 11.80 5.48 7.16
C ILE A 48 11.39 4.00 7.00
N MET A 49 10.89 3.40 8.08
CA MET A 49 10.34 2.05 8.11
C MET A 49 8.84 2.07 7.86
N LYS A 50 8.11 2.97 8.53
CA LYS A 50 6.68 3.15 8.35
C LYS A 50 6.23 4.53 8.79
N CYS A 51 5.09 4.97 8.30
CA CYS A 51 4.39 6.14 8.79
C CYS A 51 2.92 6.09 8.39
N LYS A 52 2.09 6.92 9.04
CA LYS A 52 0.72 7.19 8.61
C LYS A 52 0.70 8.45 7.76
N LEU A 53 0.38 8.30 6.48
CA LEU A 53 0.23 9.38 5.54
C LEU A 53 -0.83 10.37 6.01
N SER A 54 -0.55 11.67 5.85
CA SER A 54 -1.48 12.76 6.15
C SER A 54 -2.34 13.14 4.94
N ASP A 55 -1.90 12.74 3.74
CA ASP A 55 -2.61 12.93 2.48
C ASP A 55 -2.32 11.74 1.54
N THR A 56 -3.08 11.61 0.46
CA THR A 56 -2.86 10.60 -0.58
C THR A 56 -1.49 10.83 -1.25
N ALA A 57 -0.64 9.81 -1.21
CA ALA A 57 0.63 9.81 -1.94
C ALA A 57 0.49 9.04 -3.25
N THR A 58 1.25 9.41 -4.29
CA THR A 58 1.35 8.61 -5.52
C THR A 58 2.77 8.05 -5.62
N LEU A 59 2.91 6.73 -5.51
CA LEU A 59 4.21 6.04 -5.57
C LEU A 59 4.12 4.85 -6.53
N ASN A 60 5.03 4.76 -7.50
CA ASN A 60 4.99 3.76 -8.59
C ASN A 60 3.63 3.72 -9.32
N GLY A 61 2.95 4.87 -9.46
CA GLY A 61 1.63 4.96 -10.06
C GLY A 61 0.47 4.52 -9.17
N TYR A 62 0.75 3.99 -7.96
CA TYR A 62 -0.29 3.66 -6.99
C TYR A 62 -0.64 4.87 -6.13
N LYS A 63 -1.94 5.07 -5.92
CA LYS A 63 -2.43 6.03 -4.92
C LYS A 63 -2.53 5.34 -3.56
N CYS A 64 -1.72 5.80 -2.62
CA CYS A 64 -1.55 5.25 -1.28
C CYS A 64 -2.18 6.17 -0.23
N ILE A 65 -2.88 5.60 0.75
CA ILE A 65 -3.43 6.30 1.92
C ILE A 65 -3.00 5.61 3.22
N SER A 66 -3.31 6.23 4.36
CA SER A 66 -3.19 5.61 5.68
C SER A 66 -1.75 5.14 5.96
N TRP A 67 -1.58 3.93 6.52
CA TRP A 67 -0.27 3.38 6.83
C TRP A 67 0.46 2.87 5.58
N ILE A 68 1.68 3.36 5.41
CA ILE A 68 2.65 2.85 4.45
C ILE A 68 3.87 2.30 5.18
N TRP A 69 4.43 1.22 4.65
CA TRP A 69 5.67 0.62 5.16
C TRP A 69 6.65 0.45 4.02
N PHE A 70 7.93 0.51 4.37
CA PHE A 70 9.06 0.36 3.47
C PHE A 70 9.95 -0.79 3.95
N PHE A 71 10.67 -1.39 3.01
CA PHE A 71 11.84 -2.22 3.31
C PHE A 71 13.04 -1.31 3.63
N GLU A 72 14.10 -1.87 4.22
CA GLU A 72 15.30 -1.10 4.57
C GLU A 72 16.06 -0.56 3.35
N ASN A 73 15.83 -1.16 2.17
CA ASN A 73 16.30 -0.65 0.89
C ASN A 73 15.48 0.56 0.36
N GLY A 74 14.45 0.99 1.10
CA GLY A 74 13.59 2.13 0.80
C GLY A 74 12.47 1.85 -0.20
N GLN A 75 12.30 0.61 -0.66
CA GLN A 75 11.18 0.22 -1.53
C GLN A 75 9.92 -0.02 -0.70
N ILE A 76 8.74 0.20 -1.28
CA ILE A 76 7.46 -0.03 -0.59
C ILE A 76 7.32 -1.51 -0.26
N LYS A 77 7.06 -1.77 1.01
CA LYS A 77 6.75 -3.08 1.56
C LYS A 77 5.25 -3.35 1.53
N GLN A 78 4.45 -2.37 1.95
CA GLN A 78 3.00 -2.43 1.89
C GLN A 78 2.37 -1.04 1.97
N PHE A 79 1.17 -0.89 1.44
CA PHE A 79 0.35 0.31 1.57
C PHE A 79 -1.14 -0.02 1.48
N GLU A 80 -1.98 0.94 1.86
CA GLU A 80 -3.43 0.88 1.72
C GLU A 80 -3.89 1.68 0.50
N THR A 81 -4.75 1.09 -0.34
CA THR A 81 -5.15 1.65 -1.63
C THR A 81 -6.15 2.79 -1.47
N ALA A 82 -5.88 3.94 -2.10
CA ALA A 82 -6.78 5.10 -2.03
C ALA A 82 -8.03 4.95 -2.91
N CYS A 83 -7.90 4.22 -3.99
CA CYS A 83 -8.93 3.98 -4.99
C CYS A 83 -8.85 2.54 -5.48
N ASP A 84 -9.88 2.11 -6.19
CA ASP A 84 -9.86 0.84 -6.90
C ASP A 84 -8.67 0.80 -7.88
N ILE A 85 -7.93 -0.31 -7.88
CA ILE A 85 -6.81 -0.54 -8.80
C ILE A 85 -7.28 -1.53 -9.85
N LYS A 86 -7.31 -1.08 -11.11
CA LYS A 86 -7.63 -1.93 -12.25
C LYS A 86 -6.41 -2.76 -12.61
N MET A 87 -6.53 -4.07 -12.43
CA MET A 87 -5.60 -5.06 -12.96
C MET A 87 -6.12 -5.52 -14.34
N SER A 88 -5.35 -6.32 -15.06
CA SER A 88 -5.73 -6.78 -16.41
C SER A 88 -7.10 -7.45 -16.44
N ASN A 89 -7.40 -8.31 -15.46
CA ASN A 89 -8.60 -9.16 -15.45
C ASN A 89 -9.47 -9.04 -14.18
N TYR A 90 -9.09 -8.18 -13.23
CA TYR A 90 -9.82 -8.00 -11.97
C TYR A 90 -9.56 -6.59 -11.40
N VAL A 91 -10.30 -6.24 -10.34
CA VAL A 91 -10.16 -4.94 -9.67
C VAL A 91 -9.83 -5.19 -8.21
N ILE A 92 -8.74 -4.61 -7.72
CA ILE A 92 -8.45 -4.57 -6.28
C ILE A 92 -9.26 -3.42 -5.69
N PRO A 93 -10.18 -3.67 -4.74
CA PRO A 93 -10.96 -2.60 -4.14
C PRO A 93 -10.09 -1.56 -3.42
N SER A 94 -10.55 -0.31 -3.40
CA SER A 94 -10.08 0.72 -2.47
C SER A 94 -10.10 0.24 -1.01
N ASN A 95 -9.22 0.80 -0.19
CA ASN A 95 -8.95 0.40 1.20
C ASN A 95 -8.38 -1.01 1.37
N SER A 96 -7.99 -1.68 0.29
CA SER A 96 -7.25 -2.95 0.38
C SER A 96 -5.81 -2.69 0.76
N ARG A 97 -5.14 -3.66 1.38
CA ARG A 97 -3.71 -3.57 1.70
C ARG A 97 -2.91 -4.49 0.80
N ILE A 98 -1.98 -3.91 0.04
CA ILE A 98 -1.09 -4.65 -0.86
C ILE A 98 0.25 -4.87 -0.16
N PHE A 99 0.80 -6.08 -0.27
CA PHE A 99 2.09 -6.45 0.28
C PHE A 99 3.01 -6.91 -0.85
N PHE A 100 4.23 -6.36 -0.89
CA PHE A 100 5.23 -6.69 -1.91
C PHE A 100 6.26 -7.67 -1.37
N ASN A 101 6.95 -8.34 -2.28
CA ASN A 101 8.14 -9.12 -1.97
C ASN A 101 9.38 -8.21 -2.01
N GLU A 102 10.24 -8.24 -0.99
CA GLU A 102 11.48 -7.45 -0.96
C GLU A 102 12.44 -7.77 -2.11
N GLN A 103 12.50 -9.05 -2.52
CA GLN A 103 13.35 -9.49 -3.62
C GLN A 103 12.78 -9.12 -5.00
N SER A 104 11.51 -8.73 -5.05
CA SER A 104 10.79 -8.42 -6.29
C SER A 104 9.72 -7.38 -5.98
N THR A 105 10.15 -6.16 -5.65
CA THR A 105 9.27 -5.11 -5.11
C THR A 105 8.25 -4.54 -6.09
N ASN A 106 8.29 -4.98 -7.34
CA ASN A 106 7.27 -4.70 -8.34
C ASN A 106 6.23 -5.82 -8.44
N LYS A 107 6.32 -6.85 -7.59
CA LYS A 107 5.43 -8.02 -7.57
C LYS A 107 4.64 -8.08 -6.27
N ILE A 108 3.33 -8.18 -6.43
CA ILE A 108 2.40 -8.33 -5.31
C ILE A 108 2.57 -9.75 -4.76
N LYS A 109 2.93 -9.85 -3.47
CA LYS A 109 3.02 -11.13 -2.78
C LYS A 109 1.62 -11.61 -2.37
N TYR A 110 0.89 -10.73 -1.69
CA TYR A 110 -0.49 -10.97 -1.30
C TYR A 110 -1.22 -9.65 -1.03
N ILE A 111 -2.55 -9.74 -0.95
CA ILE A 111 -3.44 -8.62 -0.68
C ILE A 111 -4.38 -9.01 0.47
N TRP A 112 -4.62 -8.06 1.38
CA TRP A 112 -5.80 -8.09 2.24
C TRP A 112 -6.89 -7.26 1.57
N LEU A 113 -7.86 -7.96 0.96
CA LEU A 113 -8.95 -7.33 0.24
C LEU A 113 -9.89 -6.63 1.21
N ALA A 114 -10.26 -5.38 0.92
CA ALA A 114 -11.21 -4.62 1.75
C ALA A 114 -12.61 -5.24 1.81
N LYS A 115 -12.99 -5.96 0.75
CA LYS A 115 -14.27 -6.66 0.60
C LYS A 115 -14.10 -7.87 -0.30
N ASP A 116 -15.08 -8.77 -0.26
CA ASP A 116 -15.16 -9.90 -1.18
C ASP A 116 -15.04 -9.42 -2.64
N CYS A 117 -14.31 -10.17 -3.45
CA CYS A 117 -13.96 -9.77 -4.81
C CYS A 117 -13.81 -10.99 -5.73
N ASN A 118 -14.29 -10.87 -6.96
CA ASN A 118 -14.05 -11.86 -8.00
C ASN A 118 -12.67 -11.63 -8.63
N ILE A 119 -11.80 -12.64 -8.57
CA ILE A 119 -10.49 -12.62 -9.22
C ILE A 119 -10.41 -13.82 -10.16
N ASN A 120 -10.39 -13.56 -11.47
CA ASN A 120 -10.33 -14.60 -12.51
C ASN A 120 -11.39 -15.70 -12.33
N ASN A 121 -12.65 -15.30 -12.09
CA ASN A 121 -13.80 -16.19 -11.82
C ASN A 121 -13.75 -16.93 -10.48
N VAL A 122 -12.90 -16.53 -9.54
CA VAL A 122 -12.86 -17.07 -8.18
C VAL A 122 -13.37 -16.02 -7.18
N GLU A 123 -14.41 -16.36 -6.42
CA GLU A 123 -14.98 -15.49 -5.39
C GLU A 123 -14.11 -15.48 -4.12
N CYS A 124 -13.17 -14.55 -4.08
CA CYS A 124 -12.20 -14.40 -2.99
C CYS A 124 -12.78 -13.60 -1.83
N LYS A 125 -12.58 -14.10 -0.61
CA LYS A 125 -13.03 -13.45 0.62
C LYS A 125 -12.16 -12.26 1.00
N GLY A 126 -12.80 -11.16 1.39
CA GLY A 126 -12.17 -9.97 1.95
C GLY A 126 -12.81 -9.53 3.26
N GLY A 127 -12.64 -8.26 3.62
CA GLY A 127 -13.21 -7.67 4.84
C GLY A 127 -12.43 -7.98 6.11
N GLY A 128 -11.12 -8.24 6.00
CA GLY A 128 -10.26 -8.51 7.15
C GLY A 128 -8.80 -8.74 6.75
N LYS A 129 -8.00 -9.21 7.71
CA LYS A 129 -6.59 -9.62 7.46
C LYS A 129 -6.54 -11.03 6.85
N ILE A 130 -7.24 -11.20 5.73
CA ILE A 130 -7.37 -12.46 4.99
C ILE A 130 -6.49 -12.36 3.75
N SER A 131 -5.48 -13.22 3.65
CA SER A 131 -4.54 -13.17 2.54
C SER A 131 -5.12 -13.78 1.28
N THR A 132 -5.07 -13.02 0.19
CA THR A 132 -5.19 -13.51 -1.19
C THR A 132 -3.82 -13.42 -1.83
N GLU A 133 -3.24 -14.56 -2.19
CA GLU A 133 -1.86 -14.67 -2.70
C GLU A 133 -1.83 -14.77 -4.22
N PHE A 134 -0.73 -14.29 -4.81
CA PHE A 134 -0.51 -14.28 -6.25
C PHE A 134 0.83 -14.94 -6.61
N TYR A 135 0.89 -15.50 -7.81
CA TYR A 135 2.16 -15.86 -8.46
C TYR A 135 2.82 -14.62 -9.06
N ASP A 136 4.09 -14.72 -9.46
CA ASP A 136 4.83 -13.59 -10.06
C ASP A 136 4.25 -13.11 -11.41
N ASN A 137 3.40 -13.92 -12.05
CA ASN A 137 2.65 -13.54 -13.25
C ASN A 137 1.28 -12.88 -12.93
N ASP A 138 1.06 -12.49 -11.67
CA ASP A 138 -0.15 -11.85 -11.14
C ASP A 138 -1.42 -12.72 -11.20
N SER A 139 -1.28 -14.01 -11.49
CA SER A 139 -2.38 -14.97 -11.39
C SER A 139 -2.64 -15.38 -9.94
N LEU A 140 -3.90 -15.69 -9.64
CA LEU A 140 -4.35 -16.10 -8.30
C LEU A 140 -3.67 -17.42 -7.91
N LYS A 141 -2.97 -17.42 -6.77
CA LYS A 141 -2.28 -18.60 -6.22
C LYS A 141 -3.10 -19.26 -5.12
N ALA A 142 -3.64 -18.47 -4.20
CA ALA A 142 -4.42 -18.96 -3.07
C ALA A 142 -5.38 -17.88 -2.56
N CYS A 143 -6.56 -18.30 -2.11
CA CYS A 143 -7.52 -17.44 -1.42
C CYS A 143 -8.40 -18.26 -0.48
N PHE A 144 -9.09 -17.57 0.42
CA PHE A 144 -10.26 -18.11 1.10
C PHE A 144 -11.48 -17.82 0.24
N LEU A 145 -12.34 -18.81 0.04
CA LEU A 145 -13.53 -18.65 -0.78
C LEU A 145 -14.69 -18.02 0.02
N THR A 146 -15.56 -17.29 -0.67
CA THR A 146 -16.82 -16.81 -0.05
C THR A 146 -17.89 -17.90 0.03
N LYS A 147 -17.77 -18.93 -0.80
CA LYS A 147 -18.65 -20.10 -0.90
C LYS A 147 -17.92 -21.28 -1.55
N ASP A 148 -18.48 -22.48 -1.42
CA ASP A 148 -18.05 -23.62 -2.22
C ASP A 148 -18.10 -23.29 -3.72
N GLN A 149 -17.06 -23.67 -4.45
CA GLN A 149 -16.93 -23.34 -5.86
C GLN A 149 -16.11 -24.40 -6.60
N ASP A 150 -16.52 -24.75 -7.82
CA ASP A 150 -15.69 -25.52 -8.73
C ASP A 150 -14.69 -24.58 -9.43
N ILE A 151 -13.40 -24.87 -9.27
CA ILE A 151 -12.30 -24.08 -9.83
C ILE A 151 -11.51 -25.00 -10.75
N GLN A 152 -11.51 -24.71 -12.05
CA GLN A 152 -10.81 -25.53 -13.06
C GLN A 152 -11.20 -27.03 -13.01
N GLY A 153 -12.46 -27.32 -12.68
CA GLY A 153 -12.98 -28.69 -12.58
C GLY A 153 -12.77 -29.36 -11.21
N PHE A 154 -12.13 -28.69 -10.25
CA PHE A 154 -11.97 -29.19 -8.88
C PHE A 154 -12.97 -28.54 -7.94
N SER A 155 -13.68 -29.36 -7.16
CA SER A 155 -14.62 -28.84 -6.16
C SER A 155 -13.86 -28.36 -4.91
N CYS A 156 -13.88 -27.05 -4.68
CA CYS A 156 -13.23 -26.42 -3.55
C CYS A 156 -14.27 -25.99 -2.52
N LYS A 157 -14.01 -26.29 -1.25
CA LYS A 157 -14.86 -25.92 -0.11
C LYS A 157 -14.38 -24.62 0.52
N ARG A 158 -15.33 -23.84 1.04
CA ARG A 158 -15.03 -22.63 1.82
C ARG A 158 -14.37 -22.94 3.17
#